data_AF-A0A7K4F076-F1
#
_entry.id   AF-A0A7K4F076-F1
#
_cell.length_a   1.000
_cell.length_b   1.000
_cell.length_c   1.000
_cell.angle_alpha   90.00
_cell.angle_beta   90.00
_cell.angle_gamma   90.00
#
_symmetry.space_group_name_H-M   'P 1'
#
loop_
_entity.id
_entity.type
_entity.pdbx_description
1 polymer ?
#
loop_
_entity_poly.entity_id
_entity_poly.type
_entity_poly.pdbx_seq_one_letter_code
_entity_poly.pdbx_strand_id
1 'polypeptide(L)'
;ELFTDKSNNNIEYEVAMSYNENQIYQKHVSGTVNSEKPDEFQFTFSPENTGTIKLDMFDIEGYSLSNVNFLVVVNPQDDALFPIKLSSISESNPDEGKYDVDLTWFPNILGLGESEFIMTFYQKDTSLPVNDASYDFVLIKNGSEIHRKSGIASAGGTYENFVFVEGETGDLTVRIEKIAGTDEYVEIPINVTPEFPLGASIVFGVIILSMLVILKTKYVKNFQIVT
;
A
#
# COMPACT_ATOMS: atom_id res chain seq x y z
N GLU A 1 -21.71 -33.22 -6.54
CA GLU A 1 -20.25 -33.08 -6.63
C GLU A 1 -19.93 -32.33 -7.90
N LEU A 2 -19.36 -31.12 -7.79
CA LEU A 2 -18.92 -30.34 -8.94
C LEU A 2 -17.70 -31.04 -9.54
N PHE A 3 -17.72 -31.24 -10.86
CA PHE A 3 -16.68 -31.93 -11.62
C PHE A 3 -15.35 -31.19 -11.52
N THR A 4 -14.48 -31.57 -10.59
CA THR A 4 -13.06 -31.17 -10.64
C THR A 4 -12.38 -32.11 -11.62
N ASP A 5 -12.06 -31.60 -12.80
CA ASP A 5 -11.22 -32.31 -13.75
C ASP A 5 -9.82 -32.48 -13.13
N LYS A 6 -9.44 -33.74 -12.89
CA LYS A 6 -8.16 -34.14 -12.29
C LYS A 6 -7.11 -34.50 -13.35
N SER A 7 -7.40 -34.24 -14.62
CA SER A 7 -6.42 -34.47 -15.68
C SER A 7 -5.24 -33.49 -15.54
N ASN A 8 -4.04 -34.00 -15.78
CA ASN A 8 -2.86 -33.14 -15.93
C ASN A 8 -2.90 -32.56 -17.33
N ASN A 9 -3.26 -31.29 -17.41
CA ASN A 9 -3.23 -30.53 -18.66
C ASN A 9 -2.17 -29.46 -18.56
N ASN A 10 -1.52 -29.21 -19.68
CA ASN A 10 -0.61 -28.08 -19.81
C ASN A 10 -1.44 -26.84 -20.09
N ILE A 11 -1.17 -25.76 -19.37
CA ILE A 11 -1.78 -24.46 -19.55
C ILE A 11 -0.71 -23.45 -19.95
N GLU A 12 -0.95 -22.73 -21.04
CA GLU A 12 -0.10 -21.63 -21.47
C GLU A 12 -0.62 -20.30 -20.92
N TYR A 13 0.28 -19.43 -20.48
CA TYR A 13 -0.05 -18.08 -20.01
C TYR A 13 1.15 -17.14 -20.12
N GLU A 14 0.89 -15.84 -20.15
CA GLU A 14 1.91 -14.81 -20.03
C GLU A 14 2.03 -14.34 -18.58
N VAL A 15 3.25 -14.08 -18.15
CA VAL A 15 3.54 -13.43 -16.86
C VAL A 15 4.27 -12.13 -17.14
N ALA A 16 3.79 -11.02 -16.61
CA ALA A 16 4.49 -9.73 -16.60
C ALA A 16 4.65 -9.20 -15.18
N MET A 17 5.75 -8.49 -14.92
CA MET A 17 5.90 -7.70 -13.71
C MET A 17 6.08 -6.23 -14.08
N SER A 18 5.39 -5.37 -13.36
CA SER A 18 5.43 -3.92 -13.55
C SER A 18 5.75 -3.20 -12.24
N TYR A 19 6.62 -2.19 -12.33
CA TYR A 19 6.98 -1.28 -11.25
C TYR A 19 6.73 0.15 -11.72
N ASN A 20 5.97 0.94 -10.95
CA ASN A 20 5.56 2.30 -11.33
C ASN A 20 4.99 2.36 -12.75
N GLU A 21 4.03 1.48 -13.04
CA GLU A 21 3.38 1.32 -14.35
C GLU A 21 4.31 0.91 -15.53
N ASN A 22 5.62 0.77 -15.29
CA ASN A 22 6.57 0.32 -16.31
C ASN A 22 6.79 -1.19 -16.19
N GLN A 23 6.61 -1.91 -17.30
CA GLN A 23 6.90 -3.33 -17.36
C GLN A 23 8.41 -3.56 -17.23
N ILE A 24 8.82 -4.30 -16.20
CA ILE A 24 10.21 -4.65 -15.89
C ILE A 24 10.56 -6.09 -16.26
N TYR A 25 9.55 -6.92 -16.52
CA TYR A 25 9.71 -8.31 -16.90
C TYR A 25 8.49 -8.82 -17.66
N GLN A 26 8.71 -9.72 -18.62
CA GLN A 26 7.66 -10.52 -19.24
C GLN A 26 8.21 -11.87 -19.69
N LYS A 27 7.41 -12.92 -19.53
CA LYS A 27 7.74 -14.27 -19.97
C LYS A 27 6.48 -15.08 -20.28
N HIS A 28 6.52 -15.79 -21.41
CA HIS A 28 5.60 -16.86 -21.73
C HIS A 28 5.89 -18.10 -20.88
N VAL A 29 4.87 -18.62 -20.21
CA VAL A 29 4.97 -19.76 -19.29
C VAL A 29 3.99 -20.85 -19.68
N SER A 30 4.49 -22.07 -19.62
CA SER A 30 3.78 -23.31 -19.87
C SER A 30 3.74 -24.08 -18.56
N GLY A 31 2.58 -24.14 -17.91
CA GLY A 31 2.43 -24.70 -16.57
C GLY A 31 1.51 -25.92 -16.53
N THR A 32 1.78 -26.87 -15.64
CA THR A 32 1.00 -28.12 -15.56
C THR A 32 -0.03 -28.07 -14.43
N VAL A 33 -1.31 -28.13 -14.78
CA VAL A 33 -2.41 -28.22 -13.81
C VAL A 33 -2.36 -29.58 -13.11
N ASN A 34 -2.66 -29.61 -11.81
CA ASN A 34 -2.68 -30.82 -10.99
C ASN A 34 -1.31 -31.55 -10.88
N SER A 35 -0.20 -30.90 -11.24
CA SER A 35 1.14 -31.43 -11.04
C SER A 35 1.50 -31.51 -9.55
N GLU A 36 2.20 -32.59 -9.15
CA GLU A 36 2.79 -32.71 -7.81
C GLU A 36 3.94 -31.72 -7.57
N LYS A 37 4.51 -31.17 -8.65
CA LYS A 37 5.57 -30.16 -8.61
C LYS A 37 5.04 -28.84 -9.17
N PRO A 38 5.09 -27.73 -8.39
CA PRO A 38 4.71 -26.43 -8.90
C PRO A 38 5.69 -25.97 -9.99
N ASP A 39 5.18 -25.19 -10.94
CA ASP A 39 6.03 -24.47 -11.87
C ASP A 39 6.70 -23.32 -11.15
N GLU A 40 8.02 -23.18 -11.36
CA GLU A 40 8.83 -22.18 -10.68
C GLU A 40 9.54 -21.31 -11.70
N PHE A 41 9.55 -20.00 -11.47
CA PHE A 41 10.44 -19.07 -12.14
C PHE A 41 11.11 -18.18 -11.10
N GLN A 42 12.34 -17.77 -11.40
CA GLN A 42 13.11 -16.89 -10.54
C GLN A 42 13.30 -15.55 -11.23
N PHE A 43 13.11 -14.48 -10.47
CA PHE A 43 13.41 -13.12 -10.87
C PHE A 43 14.17 -12.43 -9.75
N THR A 44 15.17 -11.65 -10.11
CA THR A 44 15.95 -10.85 -9.15
C THR A 44 15.62 -9.38 -9.39
N PHE A 45 15.04 -8.74 -8.39
CA PHE A 45 14.73 -7.31 -8.43
C PHE A 45 16.01 -6.48 -8.35
N SER A 46 16.07 -5.41 -9.15
CA SER A 46 17.12 -4.42 -9.04
C SER A 46 16.92 -3.57 -7.78
N PRO A 47 17.96 -2.99 -7.17
CA PRO A 47 17.83 -2.14 -5.98
C PRO A 47 16.92 -0.91 -6.17
N GLU A 48 16.69 -0.46 -7.40
CA GLU A 48 15.74 0.59 -7.75
C GLU A 48 14.28 0.11 -7.89
N ASN A 49 14.03 -1.20 -7.96
CA ASN A 49 12.70 -1.79 -8.01
C ASN A 49 12.24 -2.22 -6.60
N THR A 50 12.35 -1.29 -5.66
CA THR A 50 11.87 -1.46 -4.27
C THR A 50 10.50 -0.83 -4.12
N GLY A 51 9.59 -1.50 -3.41
CA GLY A 51 8.18 -1.11 -3.31
C GLY A 51 7.25 -2.17 -3.89
N THR A 52 6.04 -1.78 -4.29
CA THR A 52 5.06 -2.72 -4.84
C THR A 52 5.33 -3.03 -6.30
N ILE A 53 5.35 -4.32 -6.58
CA ILE A 53 5.44 -4.89 -7.91
C ILE A 53 4.08 -5.48 -8.24
N LYS A 54 3.52 -5.06 -9.37
CA LYS A 54 2.35 -5.70 -9.94
C LYS A 54 2.79 -6.89 -10.77
N LEU A 55 2.41 -8.08 -10.34
CA LEU A 55 2.55 -9.33 -11.08
C LEU A 55 1.24 -9.59 -11.82
N ASP A 56 1.26 -9.52 -13.14
CA ASP A 56 0.14 -9.83 -14.01
C ASP A 56 0.34 -11.21 -14.64
N MET A 57 -0.69 -12.05 -14.57
CA MET A 57 -0.82 -13.28 -15.34
C MET A 57 -1.98 -13.12 -16.32
N PHE A 58 -1.75 -13.30 -17.62
CA PHE A 58 -2.78 -13.04 -18.63
C PHE A 58 -2.65 -13.98 -19.84
N ASP A 59 -3.59 -13.89 -20.78
CA ASP A 59 -3.64 -14.75 -21.98
C ASP A 59 -3.63 -16.26 -21.66
N ILE A 60 -4.24 -16.65 -20.53
CA ILE A 60 -4.34 -18.02 -20.06
C ILE A 60 -5.12 -18.86 -21.08
N GLU A 61 -4.53 -19.95 -21.57
CA GLU A 61 -5.06 -20.80 -22.65
C GLU A 61 -5.42 -20.03 -23.93
N GLY A 62 -4.72 -18.92 -24.20
CA GLY A 62 -4.99 -18.06 -25.35
C GLY A 62 -6.28 -17.24 -25.23
N TYR A 63 -6.92 -17.21 -24.05
CA TYR A 63 -8.06 -16.35 -23.79
C TYR A 63 -7.59 -14.95 -23.38
N SER A 64 -7.68 -13.99 -24.29
CA SER A 64 -7.13 -12.64 -24.09
C SER A 64 -7.81 -11.79 -23.01
N LEU A 65 -8.93 -12.24 -22.46
CA LEU A 65 -9.65 -11.58 -21.36
C LEU A 65 -9.37 -12.23 -20.00
N SER A 66 -8.61 -13.33 -19.98
CA SER A 66 -8.18 -13.94 -18.73
C SER A 66 -7.01 -13.12 -18.18
N ASN A 67 -7.20 -12.55 -17.00
CA ASN A 67 -6.18 -11.80 -16.29
C ASN A 67 -6.32 -12.07 -14.79
N VAL A 68 -5.18 -12.27 -14.14
CA VAL A 68 -5.05 -12.36 -12.69
C VAL A 68 -3.91 -11.45 -12.31
N ASN A 69 -4.11 -10.57 -11.33
CA ASN A 69 -3.04 -9.73 -10.82
C ASN A 69 -2.76 -10.02 -9.35
N PHE A 70 -1.49 -9.90 -8.98
CA PHE A 70 -1.02 -9.99 -7.61
C PHE A 70 -0.12 -8.80 -7.35
N LEU A 71 -0.21 -8.23 -6.15
CA LEU A 71 0.69 -7.18 -5.70
C LEU A 71 1.70 -7.80 -4.73
N VAL A 72 2.98 -7.64 -5.03
CA VAL A 72 4.09 -8.19 -4.23
C VAL A 72 4.96 -7.04 -3.77
N VAL A 73 5.21 -6.95 -2.47
CA VAL A 73 6.08 -5.91 -1.90
C VAL A 73 7.51 -6.43 -1.85
N VAL A 74 8.43 -5.74 -2.54
CA VAL A 74 9.86 -6.05 -2.53
C VAL A 74 10.55 -5.19 -1.48
N ASN A 75 11.31 -5.84 -0.60
CA ASN A 75 11.93 -5.24 0.58
C ASN A 75 10.89 -4.59 1.53
N PRO A 76 9.87 -5.34 1.99
CA PRO A 76 8.90 -4.82 2.95
C PRO A 76 9.63 -4.40 4.24
N GLN A 77 9.28 -3.24 4.78
CA GLN A 77 9.70 -2.88 6.13
C GLN A 77 9.05 -3.86 7.13
N ASP A 78 9.79 -4.25 8.18
CA ASP A 78 9.44 -5.35 9.10
C ASP A 78 8.08 -5.23 9.83
N ASP A 79 7.39 -4.09 9.71
CA ASP A 79 6.15 -3.77 10.41
C ASP A 79 4.98 -3.48 9.44
N ALA A 80 4.84 -4.26 8.36
CA ALA A 80 3.66 -4.20 7.51
C ALA A 80 2.41 -4.60 8.31
N LEU A 81 1.52 -3.65 8.58
CA LEU A 81 0.21 -3.95 9.13
C LEU A 81 -0.60 -4.70 8.06
N PHE A 82 -1.20 -5.81 8.46
CA PHE A 82 -2.17 -6.56 7.66
C PHE A 82 -3.21 -5.59 7.07
N PRO A 83 -3.69 -5.82 5.83
CA PRO A 83 -4.59 -4.87 5.17
C PRO A 83 -5.76 -4.47 6.04
N ILE A 84 -6.02 -3.17 6.07
CA ILE A 84 -7.16 -2.59 6.75
C ILE A 84 -8.35 -2.81 5.85
N LYS A 85 -9.26 -3.69 6.28
CA LYS A 85 -10.50 -3.97 5.58
C LYS A 85 -11.55 -2.90 5.89
N LEU A 86 -11.97 -2.17 4.87
CA LEU A 86 -12.96 -1.09 4.95
C LEU A 86 -14.21 -1.48 4.15
N SER A 87 -15.39 -1.49 4.78
CA SER A 87 -16.64 -1.68 4.05
C SER A 87 -17.14 -0.35 3.48
N SER A 88 -17.51 -0.34 2.21
CA SER A 88 -18.05 0.84 1.54
C SER A 88 -19.39 1.27 2.13
N ILE A 89 -19.72 2.53 1.91
CA ILE A 89 -21.05 3.11 2.10
C ILE A 89 -21.44 3.86 0.83
N SER A 90 -22.73 3.84 0.47
CA SER A 90 -23.27 4.64 -0.65
C SER A 90 -23.69 6.01 -0.14
N GLU A 91 -23.35 7.08 -0.89
CA GLU A 91 -23.84 8.42 -0.59
C GLU A 91 -25.37 8.52 -0.65
N SER A 92 -25.98 7.84 -1.63
CA SER A 92 -27.43 7.83 -1.81
C SER A 92 -28.15 6.92 -0.81
N ASN A 93 -27.47 5.85 -0.34
CA ASN A 93 -28.04 4.90 0.61
C ASN A 93 -26.99 4.32 1.59
N PRO A 94 -26.76 4.98 2.74
CA PRO A 94 -25.67 4.63 3.66
C PRO A 94 -25.66 3.20 4.18
N ASP A 95 -26.81 2.51 4.19
CA ASP A 95 -26.94 1.13 4.69
C ASP A 95 -26.65 0.06 3.62
N GLU A 96 -26.42 0.44 2.35
CA GLU A 96 -26.36 -0.48 1.21
C GLU A 96 -24.98 -0.58 0.54
N GLY A 97 -23.89 -0.36 1.27
CA GLY A 97 -22.54 -0.58 0.73
C GLY A 97 -22.30 -2.03 0.27
N LYS A 98 -21.85 -2.19 -0.97
CA LYS A 98 -21.67 -3.47 -1.68
C LYS A 98 -20.23 -3.94 -1.78
N TYR A 99 -19.27 -3.10 -1.41
CA TYR A 99 -17.86 -3.38 -1.60
C TYR A 99 -17.11 -3.41 -0.27
N ASP A 100 -16.05 -4.20 -0.23
CA ASP A 100 -15.01 -4.09 0.76
C ASP A 100 -13.71 -3.68 0.07
N VAL A 101 -12.93 -2.82 0.70
CA VAL A 101 -11.62 -2.37 0.23
C VAL A 101 -10.58 -2.75 1.27
N ASP A 102 -9.63 -3.60 0.89
CA ASP A 102 -8.44 -3.86 1.67
C ASP A 102 -7.39 -2.79 1.32
N LEU A 103 -7.01 -1.98 2.29
CA LEU A 103 -6.06 -0.88 2.14
C LEU A 103 -4.83 -1.10 3.01
N THR A 104 -3.65 -0.97 2.42
CA THR A 104 -2.34 -0.93 3.11
C THR A 104 -1.53 0.23 2.56
N TRP A 105 -0.57 0.76 3.32
CA TRP A 105 0.37 1.74 2.79
C TRP A 105 1.80 1.51 3.28
N PHE A 106 2.74 2.01 2.49
CA PHE A 106 4.19 1.99 2.78
C PHE A 106 4.78 3.39 2.62
N PRO A 107 5.67 3.84 3.51
CA PRO A 107 6.04 3.20 4.78
C PRO A 107 4.88 3.15 5.77
N ASN A 108 4.94 2.24 6.75
CA ASN A 108 3.89 2.10 7.78
C ASN A 108 3.64 3.40 8.57
N ILE A 109 4.72 4.14 8.85
CA ILE A 109 4.70 5.51 9.38
C ILE A 109 4.85 6.46 8.20
N LEU A 110 3.74 7.09 7.81
CA LEU A 110 3.76 8.10 6.77
C LEU A 110 4.55 9.33 7.23
N GLY A 111 5.37 9.86 6.33
CA GLY A 111 6.20 11.04 6.56
C GLY A 111 6.42 11.80 5.26
N LEU A 112 7.36 12.73 5.26
CA LEU A 112 7.76 13.40 4.02
C LEU A 112 8.37 12.41 3.02
N GLY A 113 8.10 12.64 1.74
CA GLY A 113 8.58 11.79 0.65
C GLY A 113 7.51 10.86 0.12
N GLU A 114 7.96 9.88 -0.67
CA GLU A 114 7.07 8.95 -1.36
C GLU A 114 6.39 7.99 -0.40
N SER A 115 5.10 7.79 -0.61
CA SER A 115 4.28 6.78 0.05
C SER A 115 3.42 6.08 -0.99
N GLU A 116 3.24 4.79 -0.81
CA GLU A 116 2.52 3.91 -1.71
C GLU A 116 1.30 3.35 -0.98
N PHE A 117 0.12 3.47 -1.59
CA PHE A 117 -1.16 2.99 -1.08
C PHE A 117 -1.63 1.83 -1.92
N ILE A 118 -1.67 0.64 -1.34
CA ILE A 118 -2.08 -0.59 -1.99
C ILE A 118 -3.54 -0.87 -1.66
N MET A 119 -4.35 -1.11 -2.69
CA MET A 119 -5.78 -1.32 -2.56
C MET A 119 -6.21 -2.60 -3.27
N THR A 120 -7.11 -3.36 -2.64
CA THR A 120 -7.82 -4.46 -3.29
C THR A 120 -9.32 -4.35 -3.04
N PHE A 121 -10.11 -4.44 -4.10
CA PHE A 121 -11.56 -4.27 -4.09
C PHE A 121 -12.25 -5.64 -4.16
N TYR A 122 -13.21 -5.86 -3.26
CA TYR A 122 -14.01 -7.08 -3.18
C TYR A 122 -15.50 -6.78 -3.19
N GLN A 123 -16.30 -7.66 -3.77
CA GLN A 123 -17.75 -7.65 -3.54
C GLN A 123 -18.03 -8.21 -2.14
N LYS A 124 -18.80 -7.49 -1.33
CA LYS A 124 -19.06 -7.79 0.07
C LYS A 124 -19.83 -9.10 0.28
N ASP A 125 -20.71 -9.43 -0.66
CA ASP A 125 -21.57 -10.62 -0.59
C ASP A 125 -20.83 -11.93 -0.89
N THR A 126 -19.91 -11.89 -1.85
CA THR A 126 -19.20 -13.06 -2.37
C THR A 126 -17.74 -13.12 -1.92
N SER A 127 -17.19 -12.01 -1.41
CA SER A 127 -15.76 -11.83 -1.14
C SER A 127 -14.86 -12.06 -2.36
N LEU A 128 -15.43 -11.98 -3.57
CA LEU A 128 -14.68 -12.12 -4.81
C LEU A 128 -14.08 -10.76 -5.22
N PRO A 129 -12.86 -10.74 -5.78
CA PRO A 129 -12.28 -9.52 -6.34
C PRO A 129 -13.21 -8.89 -7.38
N VAL A 130 -13.28 -7.56 -7.37
CA VAL A 130 -14.01 -6.80 -8.38
C VAL A 130 -13.11 -6.62 -9.59
N ASN A 131 -13.39 -7.33 -10.69
CA ASN A 131 -12.66 -7.14 -11.94
C ASN A 131 -12.92 -5.75 -12.53
N ASP A 132 -11.87 -5.13 -13.06
CA ASP A 132 -11.87 -3.79 -13.66
C ASP A 132 -12.57 -2.73 -12.80
N ALA A 133 -12.35 -2.76 -11.49
CA ALA A 133 -12.98 -1.80 -10.59
C ALA A 133 -12.45 -0.38 -10.87
N SER A 134 -13.29 0.51 -11.39
CA SER A 134 -12.95 1.94 -11.45
C SER A 134 -13.01 2.55 -10.05
N TYR A 135 -12.12 3.50 -9.76
CA TYR A 135 -12.09 4.21 -8.49
C TYR A 135 -11.44 5.58 -8.63
N ASP A 136 -11.69 6.46 -7.66
CA ASP A 136 -10.94 7.69 -7.41
C ASP A 136 -10.24 7.58 -6.05
N PHE A 137 -8.91 7.68 -6.04
CA PHE A 137 -8.08 7.86 -4.85
C PHE A 137 -7.99 9.34 -4.51
N VAL A 138 -8.43 9.73 -3.32
CA VAL A 138 -8.53 11.12 -2.87
C VAL A 138 -7.83 11.28 -1.53
N LEU A 139 -6.96 12.30 -1.43
CA LEU A 139 -6.41 12.76 -0.16
C LEU A 139 -7.09 14.06 0.23
N ILE A 140 -7.58 14.10 1.46
CA ILE A 140 -8.32 15.24 2.02
C ILE A 140 -7.57 15.75 3.24
N LYS A 141 -7.34 17.06 3.28
CA LYS A 141 -6.74 17.75 4.42
C LYS A 141 -7.60 18.93 4.82
N ASN A 142 -7.96 19.00 6.11
CA ASN A 142 -8.83 20.06 6.65
C ASN A 142 -10.14 20.24 5.87
N GLY A 143 -10.72 19.13 5.39
CA GLY A 143 -11.96 19.13 4.59
C GLY A 143 -11.80 19.61 3.14
N SER A 144 -10.58 19.92 2.69
CA SER A 144 -10.27 20.23 1.29
C SER A 144 -9.54 19.07 0.63
N GLU A 145 -9.94 18.71 -0.58
CA GLU A 145 -9.16 17.81 -1.42
C GLU A 145 -7.81 18.46 -1.73
N ILE A 146 -6.73 17.70 -1.52
CA ILE A 146 -5.37 18.10 -1.89
C ILE A 146 -4.81 17.25 -3.03
N HIS A 147 -5.38 16.06 -3.25
CA HIS A 147 -5.01 15.17 -4.34
C HIS A 147 -6.20 14.32 -4.76
N ARG A 148 -6.27 14.05 -6.07
CA ARG A 148 -7.22 13.13 -6.67
C ARG A 148 -6.56 12.42 -7.85
N LYS A 149 -6.68 11.10 -7.91
CA LYS A 149 -6.28 10.30 -9.06
C LYS A 149 -7.34 9.22 -9.34
N SER A 150 -7.75 9.11 -10.60
CA SER A 150 -8.68 8.07 -11.04
C SER A 150 -7.90 6.88 -11.59
N GLY A 151 -8.36 5.66 -11.28
CA GLY A 151 -7.70 4.42 -11.69
C GLY A 151 -8.69 3.30 -12.01
N ILE A 152 -8.13 2.20 -12.52
CA ILE A 152 -8.84 0.94 -12.77
C ILE A 152 -8.02 -0.19 -12.14
N ALA A 153 -8.66 -0.98 -11.27
CA ALA A 153 -8.07 -2.18 -10.68
C ALA A 153 -8.47 -3.43 -11.49
N SER A 154 -7.65 -3.83 -12.46
CA SER A 154 -8.01 -4.85 -13.47
C SER A 154 -8.45 -6.21 -12.89
N ALA A 155 -7.78 -6.72 -11.86
CA ALA A 155 -8.18 -7.95 -11.17
C ALA A 155 -8.55 -7.70 -9.69
N GLY A 156 -9.11 -6.52 -9.41
CA GLY A 156 -9.46 -6.09 -8.06
C GLY A 156 -8.29 -5.46 -7.29
N GLY A 157 -7.03 -5.74 -7.61
CA GLY A 157 -5.86 -5.10 -6.99
C GLY A 157 -5.30 -3.90 -7.77
N THR A 158 -4.82 -2.88 -7.06
CA THR A 158 -4.14 -1.69 -7.60
C THR A 158 -3.27 -1.00 -6.53
N TYR A 159 -2.48 0.00 -6.92
CA TYR A 159 -1.75 0.85 -5.98
C TYR A 159 -1.67 2.30 -6.47
N GLU A 160 -1.47 3.23 -5.54
CA GLU A 160 -1.27 4.65 -5.83
C GLU A 160 -0.10 5.24 -5.06
N ASN A 161 0.76 5.98 -5.76
CA ASN A 161 1.92 6.66 -5.15
C ASN A 161 1.62 8.13 -4.95
N PHE A 162 2.01 8.65 -3.78
CA PHE A 162 1.90 10.06 -3.44
C PHE A 162 3.15 10.53 -2.70
N VAL A 163 3.63 11.74 -3.03
CA VAL A 163 4.81 12.32 -2.38
C VAL A 163 4.36 13.43 -1.44
N PHE A 164 4.42 13.16 -0.13
CA PHE A 164 4.07 14.13 0.89
C PHE A 164 5.14 15.22 1.04
N VAL A 165 4.71 16.48 1.01
CA VAL A 165 5.56 17.65 1.31
C VAL A 165 5.17 18.29 2.65
N GLU A 166 5.97 19.23 3.17
CA GLU A 166 5.72 19.88 4.47
C GLU A 166 4.29 20.44 4.62
N GLY A 167 3.73 20.99 3.54
CA GLY A 167 2.35 21.51 3.51
C GLY A 167 1.27 20.45 3.74
N GLU A 168 1.62 19.16 3.67
CA GLU A 168 0.73 17.99 3.69
C GLU A 168 0.96 17.12 4.93
N THR A 169 1.73 17.60 5.91
CA THR A 169 1.93 16.88 7.20
C THR A 169 0.74 17.07 8.15
N GLY A 170 0.53 16.12 9.07
CA GLY A 170 -0.54 16.13 10.06
C GLY A 170 -1.68 15.17 9.72
N ASP A 171 -2.88 15.46 10.24
CA ASP A 171 -4.05 14.60 10.06
C ASP A 171 -4.68 14.81 8.67
N LEU A 172 -4.80 13.70 7.94
CA LEU A 172 -5.38 13.62 6.61
C LEU A 172 -6.43 12.51 6.59
N THR A 173 -7.28 12.52 5.57
CA THR A 173 -8.19 11.42 5.27
C THR A 173 -7.84 10.86 3.90
N VAL A 174 -7.67 9.54 3.82
CA VAL A 174 -7.69 8.80 2.55
C VAL A 174 -9.13 8.45 2.27
N ARG A 175 -9.62 8.79 1.08
CA ARG A 175 -10.95 8.42 0.60
C ARG A 175 -10.83 7.74 -0.75
N ILE A 176 -11.41 6.55 -0.85
CA ILE A 176 -11.53 5.83 -2.12
C ILE A 176 -13.00 5.88 -2.51
N GLU A 177 -13.31 6.52 -3.63
CA GLU A 177 -14.70 6.74 -4.05
C GLU A 177 -14.94 6.33 -5.50
N LYS A 178 -16.21 6.38 -5.91
CA LYS A 178 -16.67 5.92 -7.23
C LYS A 178 -16.31 4.46 -7.52
N ILE A 179 -16.34 3.63 -6.47
CA ILE A 179 -15.95 2.22 -6.54
C ILE A 179 -16.85 1.51 -7.57
N ALA A 180 -16.24 0.90 -8.58
CA ALA A 180 -16.92 0.26 -9.71
C ALA A 180 -17.95 1.17 -10.41
N GLY A 181 -17.72 2.48 -10.41
CA GLY A 181 -18.55 3.48 -11.09
C GLY A 181 -19.84 3.83 -10.33
N THR A 182 -19.94 3.40 -9.07
CA THR A 182 -21.07 3.73 -8.18
C THR A 182 -20.85 5.07 -7.46
N ASP A 183 -21.72 5.42 -6.51
CA ASP A 183 -21.51 6.53 -5.57
C ASP A 183 -20.93 6.05 -4.23
N GLU A 184 -20.41 4.83 -4.20
CA GLU A 184 -19.88 4.24 -2.99
C GLU A 184 -18.44 4.67 -2.72
N TYR A 185 -18.13 4.80 -1.42
CA TYR A 185 -16.81 5.17 -0.95
C TYR A 185 -16.43 4.48 0.36
N VAL A 186 -15.13 4.46 0.64
CA VAL A 186 -14.55 4.18 1.95
C VAL A 186 -13.67 5.36 2.37
N GLU A 187 -13.56 5.60 3.67
CA GLU A 187 -12.67 6.62 4.21
C GLU A 187 -11.96 6.15 5.47
N ILE A 188 -10.71 6.60 5.64
CA ILE A 188 -9.92 6.33 6.85
C ILE A 188 -9.03 7.53 7.18
N PRO A 189 -8.95 7.94 8.46
CA PRO A 189 -7.97 8.94 8.88
C PRO A 189 -6.55 8.35 8.89
N ILE A 190 -5.59 9.15 8.43
CA ILE A 190 -4.15 8.86 8.49
C ILE A 190 -3.41 10.05 9.09
N ASN A 191 -2.20 9.83 9.59
CA ASN A 191 -1.33 10.89 10.10
C ASN A 191 0.01 10.85 9.38
N VAL A 192 0.43 12.00 8.85
CA VAL A 192 1.71 12.18 8.15
C VAL A 192 2.67 12.94 9.07
N THR A 193 3.76 12.30 9.44
CA THR A 193 4.74 12.85 10.39
C THR A 193 5.60 13.92 9.69
N PRO A 194 5.67 15.15 10.22
CA PRO A 194 6.59 16.14 9.71
C PRO A 194 8.05 15.72 9.94
N GLU A 195 8.94 16.07 9.01
CA GLU A 195 10.36 15.89 9.23
C GLU A 195 10.82 16.87 10.32
N PHE A 196 11.50 16.37 11.35
CA PHE A 196 12.15 17.26 12.32
C PHE A 196 13.39 17.87 11.66
N PRO A 197 13.51 19.20 11.58
CA PRO A 197 14.74 19.81 11.08
C PRO A 197 15.89 19.32 11.95
N LEU A 198 16.92 18.70 11.35
CA LEU A 198 18.12 18.25 12.08
C LEU A 198 18.71 19.37 12.96
N GLY A 199 18.59 20.63 12.51
CA GLY A 199 18.97 21.82 13.28
C GLY A 199 18.23 21.96 14.61
N ALA A 200 16.93 21.66 14.67
CA ALA A 200 16.16 21.71 15.91
C ALA A 200 16.62 20.62 16.89
N SER A 201 16.87 19.40 16.40
CA SER A 201 17.41 18.28 17.20
C SER A 201 18.80 18.61 17.78
N ILE A 202 19.66 19.28 17.01
CA ILE A 202 20.96 19.78 17.48
C ILE A 202 20.77 20.81 18.60
N VAL A 203 19.86 21.78 18.43
CA VAL A 203 19.58 22.80 19.44
C VAL A 203 19.06 22.15 20.74
N PHE A 204 18.09 21.23 20.65
CA PHE A 204 17.62 20.48 21.81
C PHE A 204 18.72 19.66 22.46
N GLY A 205 19.61 19.03 21.67
CA GLY A 205 20.78 18.32 22.17
C GLY A 205 21.73 19.22 22.96
N VAL A 206 22.05 20.42 22.44
CA VAL A 206 22.90 21.41 23.13
C VAL A 206 22.24 21.90 24.43
N ILE A 207 20.93 22.14 24.42
CA ILE A 207 20.17 22.54 25.61
C ILE A 207 20.22 21.45 26.68
N ILE A 208 19.97 20.19 26.33
CA ILE A 208 20.02 19.06 27.27
C ILE A 208 21.44 18.88 27.84
N LEU A 209 22.48 18.95 27.00
CA LEU A 209 23.88 18.90 27.43
C LEU A 209 24.22 20.03 28.40
N SER A 210 23.77 21.25 28.11
CA SER A 210 23.99 22.40 29.00
C SER A 210 23.30 22.23 30.36
N MET A 211 22.07 21.71 30.39
CA MET A 211 21.37 21.39 31.64
C MET A 211 22.09 20.31 32.45
N LEU A 212 22.57 19.24 31.81
CA LEU A 212 23.32 18.17 32.48
C LEU A 212 24.63 18.68 33.11
N VAL A 213 25.35 19.57 32.42
CA VAL A 213 26.55 20.22 32.96
C VAL A 213 26.22 21.11 34.16
N ILE A 214 25.14 21.89 34.09
CA ILE A 214 24.66 22.74 35.20
C ILE A 214 24.24 21.88 36.40
N LEU A 215 23.51 20.78 36.17
CA LEU A 215 23.14 19.83 37.24
C LEU A 215 24.38 19.22 37.90
N LYS A 216 25.35 18.73 37.12
CA LYS A 216 26.60 18.17 37.68
C LYS A 216 27.38 19.21 38.49
N THR A 217 27.53 20.43 37.99
CA THR A 217 28.25 21.49 38.70
C THR A 217 27.54 21.95 39.98
N LYS A 218 26.20 21.92 40.01
CA LYS A 218 25.42 22.19 41.23
C LYS A 218 25.58 21.09 42.28
N TYR A 219 25.66 19.81 41.88
CA TYR A 219 25.96 18.69 42.78
C TYR A 219 27.41 18.70 43.30
N VAL A 220 28.39 19.08 42.47
CA VAL A 220 29.80 19.18 42.89
C VAL A 220 30.01 20.34 43.88
N LYS A 221 29.29 21.46 43.74
CA LYS A 221 29.36 22.57 44.71
C LYS A 221 28.77 22.21 46.09
N ASN A 222 27.84 21.25 46.16
CA ASN A 222 27.30 20.75 47.43
C ASN A 222 28.21 19.73 48.13
N PHE A 223 29.36 19.37 47.55
CA PHE A 223 30.31 18.39 48.12
C PHE A 223 31.55 19.03 48.76
N GLN A 224 31.55 20.33 49.02
CA GLN A 224 32.63 20.98 49.79
C GLN A 224 32.20 21.33 51.23
N ILE A 225 32.66 20.43 52.11
CA ILE A 225 33.13 20.56 53.49
C ILE A 225 32.07 20.77 54.60
N VAL A 226 31.79 19.68 55.34
CA VAL A 226 31.72 19.74 56.81
C VAL A 226 33.04 19.13 57.31
N THR A 227 33.81 19.94 58.04
CA THR A 227 35.03 19.60 58.79
C THR A 227 34.85 18.46 59.75
#